data_AF-A0A355T2E2-F1
#
_entry.id   AF-A0A355T2E2-F1
#
_cell.length_a   1.000
_cell.length_b   1.000
_cell.length_c   1.000
_cell.angle_alpha   90.00
_cell.angle_beta   90.00
_cell.angle_gamma   90.00
#
_symmetry.space_group_name_H-M   'P 1'
#
loop_
_entity.id
_entity.type
_entity.pdbx_description
1 polymer ?
#
loop_
_entity_poly.entity_id
_entity_poly.type
_entity_poly.pdbx_seq_one_letter_code
_entity_poly.pdbx_strand_id
1 'polypeptide(L)' 'MARDLTIALDGMGGDIGPSVVIPGAEIARVRHPEVRFLIFGDEA' A
#
# COMPACT_ATOMS: atom_id res chain seq x y z
N MET A 1 0.58 -3.48 23.15
CA MET A 1 0.10 -4.24 21.98
C MET A 1 -0.05 -3.23 20.85
N ALA A 2 0.67 -3.38 19.75
CA ALA A 2 0.42 -2.56 18.57
C ALA A 2 -0.96 -2.95 18.03
N ARG A 3 -1.83 -1.95 17.81
CA ARG A 3 -3.13 -2.20 17.15
C ARG A 3 -2.85 -2.74 15.75
N ASP A 4 -3.58 -3.77 15.34
CA ASP A 4 -3.59 -4.24 13.96
C ASP A 4 -4.04 -3.08 13.05
N LEU A 5 -3.09 -2.40 12.42
CA LEU A 5 -3.36 -1.26 11.55
C LEU A 5 -3.41 -1.74 10.11
N THR A 6 -4.60 -1.64 9.52
CA THR A 6 -4.80 -1.85 8.08
C THR A 6 -5.03 -0.50 7.40
N ILE A 7 -4.29 -0.23 6.33
CA ILE A 7 -4.43 0.96 5.51
C ILE A 7 -4.95 0.55 4.13
N ALA A 8 -6.07 1.14 3.72
CA ALA A 8 -6.56 1.04 2.35
C ALA A 8 -5.78 2.03 1.45
N LEU A 9 -5.25 1.55 0.33
CA LEU A 9 -4.54 2.36 -0.66
C LEU A 9 -5.26 2.29 -2.00
N ASP A 10 -5.48 3.44 -2.62
CA ASP A 10 -5.83 3.53 -4.04
C ASP A 10 -4.57 3.29 -4.87
N GLY A 11 -4.46 2.10 -5.46
CA GLY A 11 -3.35 1.65 -6.30
C GLY A 11 -3.29 2.36 -7.65
N MET A 12 -4.39 2.96 -8.11
CA MET A 12 -4.49 3.61 -9.41
C MET A 12 -4.37 5.14 -9.31
N GLY A 13 -4.36 5.67 -8.10
CA GLY A 13 -4.33 7.10 -7.82
C GLY A 13 -3.01 7.78 -8.22
N GLY A 14 -3.13 9.00 -8.74
CA GLY A 14 -2.01 9.87 -9.12
C GLY A 14 -1.56 9.69 -10.57
N ASP A 15 -0.72 10.62 -11.05
CA ASP A 15 -0.34 10.76 -12.46
C ASP A 15 0.38 9.52 -13.04
N ILE A 16 1.00 8.71 -12.18
CA ILE A 16 1.84 7.56 -12.54
C ILE A 16 1.22 6.22 -12.05
N GLY A 17 0.18 6.29 -11.21
CA GLY A 17 -0.62 5.16 -10.74
C GLY A 17 0.19 4.02 -10.09
N PRO A 18 -0.08 2.74 -10.42
CA PRO A 18 0.43 1.59 -9.68
C PRO A 18 1.96 1.45 -9.72
N SER A 19 2.60 1.97 -10.77
CA SER A 19 4.06 1.92 -10.88
C SER A 19 4.79 2.77 -9.83
N VAL A 20 4.07 3.66 -9.12
CA VAL A 20 4.59 4.41 -7.96
C VAL A 20 3.95 3.93 -6.65
N VAL A 21 2.64 3.67 -6.63
CA VAL A 21 1.94 3.30 -5.39
C VAL A 21 2.44 1.96 -4.85
N ILE A 22 2.65 0.96 -5.69
CA ILE A 22 3.06 -0.39 -5.25
C ILE A 22 4.48 -0.39 -4.65
N PRO A 23 5.53 0.16 -5.29
CA PRO A 23 6.86 0.24 -4.68
C PRO A 23 6.88 1.09 -3.39
N GLY A 24 6.07 2.14 -3.33
CA GLY A 24 5.92 2.95 -2.11
C GLY A 24 5.35 2.13 -0.93
N ALA A 25 4.32 1.34 -1.19
CA ALA A 25 3.73 0.44 -0.20
C ALA A 25 4.72 -0.64 0.26
N GLU A 26 5.54 -1.18 -0.64
CA GLU A 26 6.59 -2.14 -0.32
C GLU A 26 7.64 -1.54 0.64
N ILE A 27 8.14 -0.34 0.34
CA ILE A 27 9.09 0.37 1.22
C ILE A 27 8.46 0.62 2.60
N ALA A 28 7.19 1.04 2.63
CA ALA A 28 6.48 1.26 3.89
C ALA A 28 6.31 -0.03 4.70
N ARG A 29 6.04 -1.17 4.02
CA ARG A 29 5.91 -2.49 4.64
C ARG A 29 7.22 -3.00 5.26
N VAL A 30 8.37 -2.69 4.65
CA VAL A 30 9.69 -2.99 5.21
C VAL A 30 9.93 -2.17 6.48
N ARG A 31 9.55 -0.90 6.49
CA ARG A 31 9.72 0.00 7.65
C ARG A 31 8.75 -0.30 8.79
N HIS A 32 7.54 -0.77 8.46
CA HIS A 32 6.44 -1.04 9.38
C HIS A 32 5.85 -2.42 9.11
N PRO A 33 6.53 -3.51 9.53
CA PRO A 33 6.12 -4.87 9.23
C PRO A 33 4.81 -5.31 9.91
N GLU A 34 4.33 -4.56 10.90
CA GLU A 34 3.04 -4.75 11.55
C GLU A 34 1.86 -4.14 10.77
N VAL A 35 2.13 -3.22 9.85
CA VAL A 35 1.08 -2.58 9.05
C VAL A 35 0.70 -3.47 7.88
N ARG A 36 -0.62 -3.59 7.66
CA ARG A 36 -1.18 -4.29 6.49
C ARG A 36 -1.72 -3.29 5.50
N PHE A 37 -1.42 -3.51 4.22
CA PHE A 37 -1.94 -2.68 3.13
C PHE A 37 -2.98 -3.47 2.35
N LEU A 38 -4.17 -2.88 2.20
CA LEU A 38 -5.19 -3.37 1.28
C LEU A 38 -5.19 -2.44 0.07
N ILE A 39 -4.72 -2.94 -1.06
CA ILE A 39 -4.53 -2.15 -2.27
C ILE A 39 -5.74 -2.37 -3.17
N PHE A 40 -6.41 -1.28 -3.56
CA PHE A 40 -7.53 -1.29 -4.49
C PHE A 40 -7.07 -0.81 -5.86
N GLY A 41 -7.44 -1.53 -6.90
CA GLY A 41 -7.10 -1.20 -8.28
C GLY A 41 -7.48 -2.33 -9.21
N ASP A 42 -7.13 -2.19 -10.48
CA ASP A 42 -7.38 -3.23 -11.47
C ASP A 42 -6.33 -4.34 -11.34
N GLU A 43 -6.79 -5.56 -11.00
CA GLU A 43 -5.99 -6.78 -11.08
C GLU A 43 -6.08 -7.30 -12.52
N ALA A 44 -5.05 -6.99 -13.33
CA ALA A 44 -4.92 -7.49 -14.71
C ALA A 44 -3.95 -8.67 -14.77
#